data_AF-A0A514WWD2-F1
#
_entry.id   AF-A0A514WWD2-F1
#
_cell.length_a   1.000
_cell.length_b   1.000
_cell.length_c   1.000
_cell.angle_alpha   90.00
_cell.angle_beta   90.00
_cell.angle_gamma   90.00
#
_symmetry.space_group_name_H-M   'P 1'
#
loop_
_entity.id
_entity.type
_entity.pdbx_description
1 polymer ?
#
loop_
_entity_poly.entity_id
_entity_poly.type
_entity_poly.pdbx_seq_one_letter_code
_entity_poly.pdbx_strand_id
1 'polypeptide(L)'
;MPYKRNILLGAALAIVFLCGIAVFNYSVDPLCYYCKEISTNRSTLNRYYQVAQMIEMNPDTEQVILGSSRGETTSPLWVQKQSNLKTLNLSAAGSEFITKKAFIDLALEKTKIRELFGSRIISN
;
A
#
# COMPACT_ATOMS: atom_id res chain seq x y z
N MET A 1 -46.35 -24.43 5.65
CA MET A 1 -46.14 -22.97 5.47
C MET A 1 -44.81 -22.71 4.73
N PRO A 2 -44.81 -22.79 3.38
CA PRO A 2 -43.59 -22.60 2.57
C PRO A 2 -43.05 -21.16 2.56
N TYR A 3 -43.91 -20.17 2.81
CA TYR A 3 -43.53 -18.74 2.77
C TYR A 3 -42.52 -18.36 3.86
N LYS A 4 -42.65 -18.89 5.09
CA LYS A 4 -41.71 -18.61 6.20
C LYS A 4 -40.31 -19.12 5.90
N ARG A 5 -40.19 -20.28 5.25
CA ARG A 5 -38.89 -20.87 4.85
C ARG A 5 -38.20 -20.01 3.79
N ASN A 6 -38.96 -19.51 2.81
CA ASN A 6 -38.41 -18.67 1.75
C ASN A 6 -37.96 -17.30 2.28
N ILE A 7 -38.71 -16.71 3.22
CA ILE A 7 -38.31 -15.46 3.89
C ILE A 7 -37.03 -15.66 4.71
N LEU A 8 -36.93 -16.76 5.45
CA LEU A 8 -35.77 -17.04 6.29
C LEU A 8 -34.50 -17.32 5.46
N LEU A 9 -34.65 -18.04 4.33
CA LEU A 9 -33.56 -18.22 3.36
C LEU A 9 -33.14 -16.90 2.73
N GLY A 10 -34.09 -16.04 2.35
CA GLY A 10 -33.80 -14.71 1.81
C GLY A 10 -33.04 -13.83 2.82
N ALA A 11 -33.46 -13.84 4.08
CA ALA A 11 -32.77 -13.13 5.15
C ALA A 11 -31.35 -13.67 5.40
N ALA A 12 -31.19 -15.00 5.41
CA ALA A 12 -29.88 -15.62 5.57
C ALA A 12 -28.92 -15.26 4.41
N LEU A 13 -29.41 -15.28 3.16
CA LEU A 13 -28.62 -14.87 1.99
C LEU A 13 -28.23 -13.39 2.05
N ALA A 14 -29.17 -12.52 2.46
CA ALA A 14 -28.88 -11.10 2.65
C ALA A 14 -27.79 -10.87 3.71
N ILE A 15 -27.85 -11.60 4.84
CA ILE A 15 -26.81 -11.53 5.87
C ILE A 15 -25.46 -11.98 5.33
N VAL A 16 -25.39 -13.12 4.65
CA VAL A 16 -24.14 -13.62 4.04
C VAL A 16 -23.57 -12.59 3.06
N PHE A 17 -24.42 -11.99 2.23
CA PHE A 17 -23.99 -10.96 1.28
C PHE A 17 -23.45 -9.72 1.97
N LEU A 18 -24.13 -9.21 3.01
CA LEU A 18 -23.67 -8.07 3.81
C LEU A 18 -22.36 -8.38 4.53
N CYS A 19 -22.21 -9.58 5.11
CA CYS A 19 -20.96 -10.03 5.71
C CYS A 19 -19.84 -10.07 4.66
N GLY A 20 -20.11 -10.54 3.44
CA GLY A 20 -19.15 -10.54 2.35
C GLY A 20 -18.68 -9.14 1.98
N ILE A 21 -19.61 -8.17 1.86
CA ILE A 21 -19.27 -6.76 1.62
C ILE A 21 -18.45 -6.18 2.78
N ALA A 22 -18.81 -6.47 4.02
CA ALA A 22 -18.08 -5.99 5.19
C ALA A 22 -16.65 -6.52 5.22
N VAL A 23 -16.45 -7.82 4.97
CA VAL A 23 -15.12 -8.44 4.88
C VAL A 23 -14.32 -7.83 3.72
N PHE A 24 -14.93 -7.68 2.54
CA PHE A 24 -14.26 -7.07 1.40
C PHE A 24 -13.79 -5.64 1.70
N ASN A 25 -14.66 -4.80 2.25
CA ASN A 25 -14.32 -3.44 2.65
C ASN A 25 -13.21 -3.41 3.72
N TYR A 26 -13.25 -4.33 4.68
CA TYR A 26 -12.22 -4.42 5.69
C TYR A 26 -10.85 -4.84 5.12
N SER A 27 -10.83 -5.84 4.23
CA SER A 27 -9.60 -6.40 3.67
C SER A 27 -8.98 -5.53 2.58
N VAL A 28 -9.79 -4.93 1.71
CA VAL A 28 -9.30 -4.14 0.56
C VAL A 28 -9.17 -2.66 0.89
N ASP A 29 -10.00 -2.15 1.81
CA ASP A 29 -10.07 -0.72 2.18
C ASP A 29 -9.86 0.24 0.99
N PRO A 30 -10.78 0.26 0.03
CA PRO A 30 -10.58 0.98 -1.24
C PRO A 30 -10.48 2.50 -1.06
N LEU A 31 -10.99 3.05 0.05
CA LEU A 31 -11.02 4.49 0.29
C LEU A 31 -9.73 5.03 0.91
N CYS A 32 -8.82 4.16 1.32
CA CYS A 32 -7.64 4.60 2.05
C CYS A 32 -6.60 5.40 1.23
N TYR A 33 -6.86 5.62 -0.07
CA TYR A 33 -6.18 6.66 -0.84
C TYR A 33 -6.27 8.05 -0.17
N TYR A 34 -7.34 8.31 0.60
CA TYR A 34 -7.58 9.57 1.30
C TYR A 34 -7.42 9.45 2.83
N CYS A 35 -6.84 8.36 3.33
CA CYS A 35 -6.58 8.22 4.76
C CYS A 35 -5.63 9.31 5.24
N LYS A 36 -5.99 9.99 6.32
CA LYS A 36 -5.11 10.95 7.00
C LYS A 36 -3.98 10.26 7.77
N GLU A 37 -4.25 9.05 8.25
CA GLU A 37 -3.31 8.24 9.03
C GLU A 37 -3.37 6.79 8.54
N ILE A 38 -2.21 6.20 8.26
CA ILE A 38 -2.08 4.81 7.84
C ILE A 38 -1.63 4.01 9.07
N SER A 39 -2.53 3.21 9.64
CA SER A 39 -2.18 2.31 10.74
C SER A 39 -1.46 1.07 10.21
N THR A 40 -0.23 0.84 10.63
CA THR A 40 0.56 -0.34 10.24
C THR A 40 0.13 -1.63 10.93
N ASN A 41 -0.74 -1.57 11.94
CA ASN A 41 -1.24 -2.75 12.65
C ASN A 41 -2.39 -3.48 11.94
N ARG A 42 -2.77 -3.04 10.73
CA ARG A 42 -3.89 -3.61 9.98
C ARG A 42 -3.43 -4.58 8.89
N SER A 43 -3.96 -5.80 8.89
CA SER A 43 -3.78 -6.73 7.77
C SER A 43 -4.73 -6.36 6.63
N THR A 44 -4.18 -5.92 5.50
CA THR A 44 -4.94 -5.47 4.34
C THR A 44 -4.20 -5.75 3.04
N LEU A 45 -4.97 -5.97 1.98
CA LEU A 45 -4.48 -6.09 0.61
C LEU A 45 -4.20 -4.73 -0.03
N ASN A 46 -4.55 -3.63 0.64
CA ASN A 46 -4.30 -2.30 0.12
C ASN A 46 -2.80 -1.98 0.15
N ARG A 47 -2.30 -1.58 -1.03
CA ARG A 47 -0.88 -1.28 -1.23
C ARG A 47 -0.35 -0.14 -0.36
N TYR A 48 -1.17 0.85 0.00
CA TYR A 48 -0.75 1.97 0.85
C TYR A 48 -0.32 1.50 2.23
N TYR A 49 -1.13 0.64 2.86
CA TYR A 49 -0.80 0.05 4.16
C TYR A 49 0.41 -0.88 4.09
N GLN A 50 0.52 -1.69 3.02
CA GLN A 50 1.68 -2.57 2.83
C GLN A 50 2.98 -1.77 2.68
N VAL A 51 2.94 -0.67 1.94
CA VAL A 51 4.09 0.23 1.78
C VAL A 51 4.43 0.90 3.12
N ALA A 52 3.44 1.39 3.86
CA ALA A 52 3.67 1.96 5.18
C ALA A 52 4.31 0.96 6.15
N GLN A 53 3.81 -0.27 6.21
CA GLN A 53 4.41 -1.36 6.99
C GLN A 53 5.85 -1.64 6.55
N MET A 54 6.09 -1.66 5.24
CA MET A 54 7.42 -1.90 4.69
C MET A 54 8.42 -0.81 5.10
N ILE A 55 7.99 0.46 5.09
CA ILE A 55 8.79 1.60 5.54
C ILE A 55 9.10 1.47 7.04
N GLU A 56 8.09 1.18 7.87
CA GLU A 56 8.28 1.04 9.32
C GLU A 56 9.17 -0.14 9.72
N MET A 57 9.10 -1.24 8.96
CA MET A 57 9.96 -2.41 9.19
C MET A 57 11.42 -2.19 8.76
N ASN A 58 11.72 -1.14 8.00
CA ASN A 58 13.08 -0.84 7.50
C ASN A 58 13.51 0.60 7.86
N PRO A 59 13.59 0.95 9.17
CA PRO A 59 13.85 2.33 9.63
C PRO A 59 15.26 2.83 9.27
N ASP A 60 16.17 1.92 8.98
CA ASP A 60 17.55 2.15 8.56
C ASP A 60 17.72 2.30 7.04
N THR A 61 16.61 2.40 6.30
CA THR A 61 16.63 2.72 4.87
C THR A 61 17.28 4.09 4.63
N GLU A 62 18.22 4.14 3.70
CA GLU A 62 18.97 5.35 3.31
C GLU A 62 18.64 5.79 1.89
N GLN A 63 18.19 4.86 1.05
CA GLN A 63 17.81 5.10 -0.33
C GLN A 63 16.46 4.44 -0.62
N VAL A 64 15.62 5.11 -1.40
CA VAL A 64 14.35 4.53 -1.87
C VAL A 64 14.23 4.57 -3.37
N ILE A 65 13.77 3.47 -3.95
CA ILE A 65 13.41 3.39 -5.37
C ILE A 65 11.95 3.78 -5.50
N LEU A 66 11.68 4.79 -6.32
CA LEU A 66 10.33 5.25 -6.62
C LEU A 66 10.06 5.21 -8.11
N GLY A 67 9.02 4.49 -8.49
CA GLY A 67 8.68 4.28 -9.89
C GLY A 67 7.28 3.71 -10.08
N SER A 68 6.94 3.49 -11.36
CA SER A 68 5.75 2.74 -11.77
C SER A 68 6.07 1.24 -11.84
N SER A 69 5.37 0.48 -12.69
CA SER A 69 5.64 -0.95 -12.94
C SER A 69 7.09 -1.26 -13.31
N ARG A 70 7.79 -0.35 -14.01
CA ARG A 70 9.22 -0.51 -14.32
C ARG A 70 10.11 -0.43 -13.08
N GLY A 71 9.71 0.38 -12.10
CA GLY A 71 10.40 0.50 -10.83
C GLY A 71 10.19 -0.74 -9.97
N GLU A 72 9.01 -1.36 -9.99
CA GLU A 72 8.72 -2.58 -9.20
C GLU A 72 9.66 -3.74 -9.52
N THR A 73 10.03 -3.89 -10.80
CA THR A 73 10.97 -4.93 -11.24
C THR A 73 12.43 -4.61 -10.91
N THR A 74 12.73 -3.40 -10.43
CA THR A 74 14.09 -3.01 -10.08
C THR A 74 14.49 -3.64 -8.75
N SER A 75 15.57 -4.44 -8.76
CA SER A 75 16.06 -5.10 -7.56
C SER A 75 16.69 -4.08 -6.60
N PRO A 76 16.18 -3.93 -5.35
CA PRO A 76 16.81 -3.07 -4.36
C PRO A 76 18.22 -3.53 -4.00
N LEU A 77 18.50 -4.84 -4.04
CA LEU A 77 19.83 -5.40 -3.80
C LEU A 77 20.84 -4.99 -4.87
N TRP A 78 20.40 -4.87 -6.13
CA TRP A 78 21.28 -4.40 -7.20
C TRP A 78 21.64 -2.93 -7.02
N VAL A 79 20.66 -2.09 -6.70
CA VAL A 79 20.89 -0.65 -6.42
C VAL A 79 21.80 -0.49 -5.20
N GLN A 80 21.54 -1.23 -4.12
CA GLN A 80 22.36 -1.23 -2.91
C GLN A 80 23.82 -1.62 -3.18
N LYS A 81 24.09 -2.59 -4.06
CA LYS A 81 25.47 -2.95 -4.44
C LYS A 81 26.19 -1.82 -5.16
N GLN A 82 25.45 -0.97 -5.87
CA GLN A 82 26.00 0.12 -6.65
C GLN A 82 26.19 1.40 -5.82
N SER A 83 25.24 1.70 -4.94
CA SER A 83 25.26 2.90 -4.09
C SER A 83 25.92 2.69 -2.73
N ASN A 84 26.07 1.44 -2.28
CA ASN A 84 26.40 1.06 -0.90
C ASN A 84 25.40 1.59 0.15
N LEU A 85 24.19 1.99 -0.26
CA LEU A 85 23.14 2.49 0.63
C LEU A 85 22.06 1.43 0.86
N LYS A 86 21.53 1.33 2.09
CA LYS A 86 20.37 0.47 2.36
C LYS A 86 19.18 0.95 1.55
N THR A 87 18.75 0.13 0.60
CA THR A 87 17.78 0.52 -0.42
C THR A 87 16.45 -0.20 -0.24
N LEU A 88 15.35 0.55 -0.28
CA LEU A 88 13.99 0.00 -0.26
C LEU A 88 13.25 0.33 -1.56
N ASN A 89 12.50 -0.62 -2.11
CA ASN A 89 11.72 -0.36 -3.32
C ASN A 89 10.26 -0.04 -2.97
N LEU A 90 9.87 1.23 -3.17
CA LEU A 90 8.51 1.74 -2.95
C LEU A 90 7.74 1.93 -4.26
N SER A 91 8.25 1.39 -5.36
CA SER A 91 7.57 1.45 -6.65
C SER A 91 6.25 0.68 -6.61
N ALA A 92 5.25 1.23 -7.31
CA ALA A 92 3.93 0.64 -7.40
C ALA A 92 3.36 0.79 -8.81
N ALA A 93 2.93 -0.30 -9.45
CA ALA A 93 2.26 -0.29 -10.74
C ALA A 93 0.92 0.44 -10.62
N GLY A 94 0.59 1.26 -11.62
CA GLY A 94 -0.63 2.08 -11.60
C GLY A 94 -0.66 3.19 -10.54
N SER A 95 0.42 3.41 -9.80
CA SER A 95 0.46 4.48 -8.80
C SER A 95 0.57 5.86 -9.45
N GLU A 96 -0.35 6.73 -9.06
CA GLU A 96 -0.38 8.13 -9.46
C GLU A 96 0.68 8.95 -8.71
N PHE A 97 0.88 10.20 -9.13
CA PHE A 97 1.83 11.10 -8.50
C PHE A 97 1.53 11.34 -7.01
N ILE A 98 0.26 11.53 -6.66
CA ILE A 98 -0.18 11.77 -5.28
C ILE A 98 0.20 10.59 -4.38
N THR A 99 0.00 9.35 -4.85
CA THR A 99 0.41 8.13 -4.13
C THR A 99 1.90 8.10 -3.86
N LYS A 100 2.72 8.40 -4.88
CA LYS A 100 4.18 8.42 -4.74
C LYS A 100 4.65 9.49 -3.77
N LYS A 101 4.02 10.66 -3.80
CA LYS A 101 4.29 11.74 -2.84
C LYS A 101 3.99 11.28 -1.41
N ALA A 102 2.82 10.67 -1.17
CA ALA A 102 2.48 10.14 0.15
C ALA A 102 3.50 9.10 0.65
N PHE A 103 4.01 8.23 -0.24
CA PHE A 103 5.04 7.26 0.13
C PHE A 103 6.37 7.93 0.46
N ILE A 104 6.78 8.96 -0.29
CA ILE A 104 7.98 9.74 0.02
C ILE A 104 7.83 10.43 1.38
N ASP A 105 6.71 11.13 1.59
CA ASP A 105 6.48 11.91 2.82
C ASP A 105 6.51 10.97 4.04
N LEU A 106 5.87 9.81 3.95
CA LEU A 106 5.90 8.80 5.01
C LEU A 106 7.31 8.23 5.22
N ALA A 107 8.04 7.96 4.14
CA ALA A 107 9.39 7.42 4.23
C ALA A 107 10.37 8.45 4.84
N LEU A 108 10.26 9.73 4.47
CA LEU A 108 11.04 10.83 5.05
C LEU A 108 10.75 11.02 6.56
N GLU A 109 9.52 10.78 7.00
CA GLU A 109 9.18 10.88 8.43
C GLU A 109 9.75 9.72 9.26
N LYS A 110 9.76 8.49 8.70
CA LYS A 110 10.04 7.26 9.46
C LYS A 110 11.44 6.69 9.27
N THR A 111 12.20 7.17 8.29
CA THR A 111 13.50 6.58 7.92
C THR A 111 14.58 7.65 7.75
N LYS A 112 15.82 7.23 7.47
CA LYS A 112 16.97 8.12 7.28
C LYS A 112 17.31 8.32 5.80
N ILE A 113 16.28 8.46 4.96
CA ILE A 113 16.48 8.62 3.51
C ILE A 113 17.34 9.84 3.21
N ARG A 114 18.34 9.62 2.38
CA ARG A 114 19.26 10.64 1.85
C ARG A 114 19.15 10.78 0.33
N GLU A 115 18.69 9.73 -0.35
CA GLU A 115 18.68 9.67 -1.80
C GLU A 115 17.42 8.98 -2.35
N LEU A 116 16.90 9.51 -3.47
CA LEU A 116 15.82 8.91 -4.23
C LEU A 116 16.37 8.34 -5.54
N PHE A 117 16.10 7.06 -5.81
CA PHE A 117 16.51 6.39 -7.05
C PHE A 117 15.30 6.24 -7.99
N GLY A 118 15.46 6.64 -9.25
CA GLY A 118 14.54 6.24 -10.33
C GLY A 118 13.30 7.10 -10.59
N SER A 119 13.07 8.21 -9.87
CA SER A 119 12.05 9.17 -10.30
C SER A 119 12.69 10.40 -10.95
N ARG A 120 12.45 10.61 -12.26
CA ARG A 120 12.40 11.98 -12.80
C ARG A 120 11.23 12.67 -12.11
N ILE A 121 11.46 13.25 -10.94
CA ILE A 121 10.62 14.34 -10.46
C ILE A 121 11.08 15.53 -11.31
N ILE A 122 10.40 15.74 -12.43
CA ILE A 122 10.49 17.00 -13.15
C ILE A 122 9.80 18.02 -12.24
N SER A 123 10.59 18.62 -11.36
CA SER A 123 10.28 19.93 -10.81
C SER A 123 10.35 20.89 -11.98
N ASN A 124 9.21 21.42 -12.41
CA ASN A 124 9.16 22.72 -13.07
C ASN A 124 9.06 23.77 -11.97
#